data_AF-A0AAV2HVS0-F1
#
_entry.id   AF-A0AAV2HVS0-F1
#
_cell.length_a   1.000
_cell.length_b   1.000
_cell.length_c   1.000
_cell.angle_alpha   90.00
_cell.angle_beta   90.00
_cell.angle_gamma   90.00
#
_symmetry.space_group_name_H-M   'P 1'
#
loop_
_entity.id
_entity.type
_entity.pdbx_description
1 polymer ?
#
loop_
_entity_poly.entity_id
_entity_poly.type
_entity_poly.pdbx_seq_one_letter_code
_entity_poly.pdbx_strand_id
1 'polypeptide(L)'
;MIVFFRLGLSDSTNISLAGLALADIGVSLTMLCYGALNNPLVFRTASALDAVDAVRYIVLGTSHILFSRIAGLLTAFISLERFLCVTWPLHIKSIVTTQRTIFVMLSVYVFMVASNIPTWLVNRIGQRLNQRLNVTTVGLISSPNAEVLDNVTITISVTVQMTSFAIVAVSTACMINSLRKVAE
;
A
#
# COMPACT_ATOMS: atom_id res chain seq x y z
N MET A 1 -14.73 -0.55 -9.06
CA MET A 1 -15.00 0.91 -8.93
C MET A 1 -16.37 1.31 -9.47
N ILE A 2 -16.68 1.17 -10.76
CA ILE A 2 -17.96 1.64 -11.35
C ILE A 2 -19.19 1.08 -10.63
N VAL A 3 -19.16 -0.20 -10.26
CA VAL A 3 -20.25 -0.86 -9.52
C VAL A 3 -20.46 -0.25 -8.13
N PHE A 4 -19.39 0.09 -7.39
CA PHE A 4 -19.51 0.70 -6.06
C PHE A 4 -20.10 2.11 -6.12
N PHE A 5 -19.77 2.90 -7.15
CA PHE A 5 -20.40 4.20 -7.38
C PHE A 5 -21.89 4.06 -7.75
N ARG A 6 -22.26 2.98 -8.45
CA ARG A 6 -23.66 2.69 -8.79
C ARG A 6 -24.49 2.15 -7.62
N LEU A 7 -23.86 1.44 -6.68
CA LEU A 7 -24.52 0.89 -5.48
C LEU A 7 -24.82 1.96 -4.42
N GLY A 8 -24.23 3.15 -4.53
CA GLY A 8 -24.29 4.19 -3.52
C GLY A 8 -23.34 3.89 -2.36
N LEU A 9 -22.46 4.83 -2.04
CA LEU A 9 -21.54 4.77 -0.90
C LEU A 9 -22.26 5.00 0.45
N SER A 10 -23.45 4.43 0.61
CA SER A 10 -24.28 4.61 1.81
C SER A 10 -23.84 3.71 2.96
N ASP A 11 -23.40 2.49 2.64
CA ASP A 11 -22.99 1.50 3.63
C ASP A 11 -21.48 1.53 3.87
N SER A 12 -21.08 1.40 5.14
CA SER A 12 -19.69 1.28 5.57
C SER A 12 -18.93 0.22 4.76
N THR A 13 -19.52 -0.97 4.57
CA THR A 13 -18.93 -2.06 3.79
C THR A 13 -18.62 -1.69 2.34
N ASN A 14 -19.52 -0.95 1.67
CA ASN A 14 -19.33 -0.56 0.27
C ASN A 14 -18.18 0.44 0.14
N ILE A 15 -18.07 1.36 1.09
CA ILE A 15 -16.93 2.28 1.19
C ILE A 15 -15.65 1.50 1.44
N SER A 16 -15.66 0.54 2.35
CA SER A 16 -14.49 -0.27 2.64
C SER A 16 -13.97 -1.04 1.45
N LEU A 17 -14.88 -1.67 0.70
CA LEU A 17 -14.52 -2.38 -0.51
C LEU A 17 -14.09 -1.44 -1.65
N ALA A 18 -14.67 -0.24 -1.75
CA ALA A 18 -14.24 0.75 -2.72
C ALA A 18 -12.82 1.27 -2.40
N GLY A 19 -12.53 1.54 -1.13
CA GLY A 19 -11.21 1.97 -0.66
C GLY A 19 -10.13 0.90 -0.88
N LEU A 20 -10.47 -0.37 -0.66
CA LEU A 20 -9.58 -1.50 -0.95
C LEU A 20 -9.35 -1.66 -2.46
N ALA A 21 -10.41 -1.60 -3.27
CA ALA A 21 -10.30 -1.69 -4.72
C ALA A 21 -9.45 -0.55 -5.32
N LEU A 22 -9.46 0.64 -4.72
CA LEU A 22 -8.58 1.74 -5.12
C LEU A 22 -7.10 1.38 -4.89
N ALA A 23 -6.77 0.80 -3.73
CA ALA A 23 -5.42 0.36 -3.43
C ALA A 23 -4.96 -0.74 -4.41
N ASP A 24 -5.82 -1.73 -4.68
CA ASP A 24 -5.51 -2.84 -5.60
C ASP A 24 -5.28 -2.38 -7.05
N ILE A 25 -6.01 -1.36 -7.51
CA ILE A 25 -5.74 -0.71 -8.80
C ILE A 25 -4.34 -0.07 -8.80
N GLY A 26 -3.97 0.60 -7.70
CA GLY A 26 -2.63 1.17 -7.55
C GLY A 26 -1.52 0.12 -7.57
N VAL A 27 -1.70 -1.00 -6.85
CA VAL A 27 -0.78 -2.15 -6.87
C VAL A 27 -0.64 -2.71 -8.28
N SER A 28 -1.76 -2.94 -8.96
CA SER A 28 -1.77 -3.53 -10.30
C SER A 28 -1.12 -2.62 -11.33
N LEU A 29 -1.43 -1.32 -11.27
CA LEU A 29 -0.86 -0.32 -12.19
C LEU A 29 0.65 -0.20 -12.00
N THR A 30 1.12 -0.07 -10.75
CA THR A 30 2.55 0.02 -10.44
C THR A 30 3.31 -1.24 -10.87
N MET A 31 2.73 -2.42 -10.66
CA MET A 31 3.31 -3.69 -11.08
C MET A 31 3.37 -3.82 -12.61
N LEU A 32 2.32 -3.39 -13.32
CA LEU A 32 2.27 -3.42 -14.78
C LEU A 32 3.30 -2.47 -15.40
N CYS A 33 3.42 -1.25 -14.85
CA CYS A 33 4.46 -0.30 -15.25
C CYS A 33 5.87 -0.84 -14.96
N TYR A 34 6.08 -1.48 -13.80
CA TYR A 34 7.35 -2.09 -13.45
C TYR A 34 7.72 -3.24 -14.41
N GLY A 35 6.74 -4.08 -14.77
CA GLY A 35 6.91 -5.15 -15.75
C GLY A 35 7.25 -4.62 -17.15
N ALA A 36 6.58 -3.55 -17.59
CA ALA A 36 6.84 -2.91 -18.88
C ALA A 36 8.28 -2.38 -18.98
N LEU A 37 8.83 -1.83 -17.90
CA LEU A 37 10.21 -1.33 -17.85
C LEU A 37 11.27 -2.44 -17.76
N ASN A 38 10.91 -3.64 -17.30
CA ASN A 38 11.80 -4.80 -17.31
C ASN A 38 11.85 -5.53 -18.67
N ASN A 39 11.13 -5.04 -19.68
CA ASN A 39 11.22 -5.61 -21.01
C ASN A 39 12.65 -5.42 -21.57
N PRO A 40 13.31 -6.48 -22.07
CA PRO A 40 14.70 -6.41 -22.56
C PRO A 40 14.91 -5.40 -23.71
N LEU A 41 13.87 -5.10 -24.49
CA LEU A 41 13.92 -4.09 -25.55
C LEU A 41 13.97 -2.65 -24.99
N VAL A 42 13.23 -2.40 -23.90
CA VAL A 42 13.23 -1.13 -23.17
C VAL A 42 14.53 -1.02 -22.38
N PHE A 43 14.96 -2.08 -21.71
CA PHE A 43 16.21 -2.09 -20.94
C PHE A 43 17.44 -1.80 -21.81
N ARG A 44 17.52 -2.36 -23.02
CA ARG A 44 18.64 -2.07 -23.95
C ARG A 44 18.70 -0.62 -24.39
N THR A 45 17.55 -0.01 -24.69
CA THR A 45 17.48 1.39 -25.16
C THR A 45 17.58 2.40 -24.01
N ALA A 46 17.07 2.03 -22.83
CA ALA A 46 17.06 2.85 -21.62
C ALA A 46 18.31 2.70 -20.75
N SER A 47 19.15 1.67 -20.93
CA SER A 47 20.42 1.50 -20.19
C SER A 47 21.42 2.65 -20.39
N ALA A 48 21.20 3.51 -21.38
CA ALA A 48 21.93 4.77 -21.56
C ALA A 48 21.44 5.89 -20.60
N LEU A 49 20.29 5.71 -19.96
CA LEU A 49 19.64 6.64 -19.05
C LEU A 49 19.54 5.97 -17.67
N ASP A 50 20.51 6.21 -16.78
CA ASP A 50 20.43 5.84 -15.34
C ASP A 50 19.11 6.30 -14.68
N ALA A 51 18.43 7.28 -15.30
CA ALA A 51 17.14 7.80 -14.87
C ALA A 51 16.05 6.74 -14.90
N VAL A 52 16.12 5.77 -15.81
CA VAL A 52 15.11 4.71 -15.91
C VAL A 52 15.24 3.72 -14.76
N ASP A 53 16.47 3.37 -14.35
CA ASP A 53 16.67 2.57 -13.14
C ASP A 53 16.28 3.33 -11.88
N ALA A 54 16.54 4.65 -11.82
CA ALA A 54 16.11 5.48 -10.71
C ALA A 54 14.59 5.58 -10.58
N VAL A 55 13.88 5.79 -11.69
CA VAL A 55 12.41 5.83 -11.73
C VAL A 55 11.84 4.44 -11.42
N ARG A 56 12.43 3.37 -11.94
CA ARG A 56 11.99 2.00 -11.67
C ARG A 56 12.09 1.65 -10.19
N TYR A 57 13.19 1.97 -9.54
CA TYR A 57 13.41 1.64 -8.13
C TYR A 57 12.63 2.56 -7.19
N ILE A 58 12.79 3.89 -7.30
CA ILE A 58 12.18 4.83 -6.37
C ILE A 58 10.68 4.95 -6.62
N VAL A 59 10.26 5.21 -7.86
CA VAL A 59 8.86 5.58 -8.13
C VAL A 59 8.00 4.33 -8.16
N LEU A 60 8.39 3.31 -8.91
CA LEU A 60 7.54 2.13 -9.09
C LEU A 60 7.69 1.11 -7.96
N GLY A 61 8.93 0.83 -7.54
CA GLY A 61 9.19 -0.08 -6.42
C GLY A 61 8.56 0.41 -5.12
N THR A 62 8.88 1.64 -4.70
CA THR A 62 8.35 2.20 -3.44
C THR A 62 6.83 2.37 -3.49
N SER A 63 6.26 2.83 -4.62
CA SER A 63 4.80 2.99 -4.73
C SER A 63 4.08 1.64 -4.68
N HIS A 64 4.64 0.60 -5.31
CA HIS A 64 4.05 -0.73 -5.25
C HIS A 64 3.99 -1.26 -3.82
N ILE A 65 5.10 -1.12 -3.07
CA ILE A 65 5.16 -1.50 -1.66
C ILE A 65 4.12 -0.72 -0.85
N LEU A 66 4.07 0.61 -1.02
CA LEU A 66 3.10 1.48 -0.36
C LEU A 66 1.66 1.02 -0.58
N PHE A 67 1.23 0.85 -1.84
CA PHE A 67 -0.14 0.43 -2.15
C PHE A 67 -0.46 -0.96 -1.62
N SER A 68 0.50 -1.89 -1.67
CA SER A 68 0.33 -3.25 -1.12
C SER A 68 0.13 -3.22 0.40
N ARG A 69 0.86 -2.36 1.12
CA ARG A 69 0.69 -2.18 2.58
C ARG A 69 -0.66 -1.56 2.93
N ILE A 70 -1.10 -0.55 2.17
CA ILE A 70 -2.42 0.07 2.35
C ILE A 70 -3.52 -0.99 2.17
N ALA A 71 -3.44 -1.79 1.10
CA ALA A 71 -4.40 -2.87 0.87
C ALA A 71 -4.42 -3.89 2.02
N GLY A 72 -3.25 -4.25 2.55
CA GLY A 72 -3.13 -5.13 3.72
C GLY A 72 -3.80 -4.59 4.98
N LEU A 73 -3.58 -3.32 5.32
CA LEU A 73 -4.22 -2.67 6.48
C LEU A 73 -5.73 -2.53 6.31
N LEU A 74 -6.19 -2.14 5.12
CA LEU A 74 -7.62 -2.05 4.81
C LEU A 74 -8.29 -3.41 4.92
N THR A 75 -7.62 -4.48 4.47
CA THR A 75 -8.12 -5.85 4.59
C THR A 75 -8.23 -6.28 6.06
N ALA A 76 -7.27 -5.92 6.90
CA ALA A 76 -7.32 -6.15 8.35
C ALA A 76 -8.52 -5.43 9.00
N PHE A 77 -8.72 -4.16 8.64
CA PHE A 77 -9.85 -3.37 9.12
C PHE A 77 -11.20 -3.98 8.69
N ILE A 78 -11.34 -4.36 7.42
CA ILE A 78 -12.56 -5.00 6.88
C ILE A 78 -12.85 -6.34 7.58
N SER A 79 -11.81 -7.13 7.84
CA SER A 79 -11.95 -8.43 8.52
C SER A 79 -12.43 -8.25 9.96
N LEU A 80 -11.90 -7.24 10.65
CA LEU A 80 -12.33 -6.87 11.99
C LEU A 80 -13.77 -6.34 12.00
N GLU A 81 -14.12 -5.45 11.06
CA GLU A 81 -15.49 -4.93 10.88
C GLU A 81 -16.50 -6.06 10.69
N ARG A 82 -16.20 -7.02 9.81
CA ARG A 82 -17.05 -8.20 9.59
C ARG A 82 -17.16 -9.08 10.82
N PHE A 83 -16.06 -9.32 11.52
CA PHE A 83 -16.06 -10.09 12.74
C PHE A 83 -16.97 -9.46 13.81
N LEU A 84 -16.82 -8.15 14.08
CA LEU A 84 -17.67 -7.42 15.03
C LEU A 84 -19.14 -7.45 14.61
N CYS A 85 -19.43 -7.44 13.30
CA CYS A 85 -20.80 -7.46 12.79
C CYS A 85 -21.50 -8.77 13.13
N VAL A 86 -20.77 -9.88 13.05
CA VAL A 86 -21.28 -11.22 13.40
C VAL A 86 -21.36 -11.40 14.91
N THR A 87 -20.34 -10.99 15.67
CA THR A 87 -20.33 -11.25 17.11
C THR A 87 -21.21 -10.30 17.90
N TRP A 88 -21.14 -8.99 17.63
CA TRP A 88 -21.79 -7.93 18.41
C TRP A 88 -22.64 -6.99 17.53
N PRO A 89 -23.74 -7.50 16.94
CA PRO A 89 -24.57 -6.74 16.00
C PRO A 89 -25.22 -5.48 16.61
N LEU A 90 -25.45 -5.46 17.93
CA LEU A 90 -26.07 -4.34 18.64
C LEU A 90 -25.11 -3.17 18.86
N HIS A 91 -23.83 -3.45 19.13
CA HIS A 91 -22.82 -2.40 19.35
C HIS A 91 -22.22 -1.87 18.05
N ILE A 92 -22.16 -2.70 16.99
CA ILE A 92 -21.50 -2.28 15.76
C ILE A 92 -22.22 -1.12 15.05
N LYS A 93 -23.55 -1.06 15.10
CA LYS A 93 -24.33 0.04 14.49
C LYS A 93 -24.03 1.41 15.14
N SER A 94 -23.53 1.43 16.38
CA SER A 94 -23.10 2.65 17.06
C SER A 94 -21.61 2.94 16.85
N ILE A 95 -20.79 1.90 16.72
CA ILE A 95 -19.33 2.02 16.60
C ILE A 95 -18.91 2.35 15.17
N VAL A 96 -19.40 1.59 14.18
CA VAL A 96 -19.02 1.65 12.78
C VAL A 96 -20.06 2.44 11.99
N THR A 97 -19.85 3.75 11.89
CA THR A 97 -20.65 4.63 11.05
C THR A 97 -19.91 4.95 9.75
N THR A 98 -20.65 5.18 8.67
CA THR A 98 -20.12 5.50 7.33
C THR A 98 -19.06 6.61 7.37
N GLN A 99 -19.28 7.67 8.15
CA GLN A 99 -18.33 8.77 8.31
C GLN A 99 -17.04 8.37 9.02
N ARG A 100 -17.13 7.54 10.07
CA ARG A 100 -15.96 7.05 10.79
C ARG A 100 -15.13 6.11 9.91
N THR A 101 -15.78 5.25 9.13
CA THR A 101 -15.10 4.36 8.19
C THR A 101 -14.31 5.15 7.15
N ILE A 102 -14.91 6.20 6.55
CA ILE A 102 -14.18 7.10 5.64
C ILE A 102 -12.96 7.70 6.32
N PHE A 103 -13.12 8.21 7.55
CA PHE A 103 -12.03 8.82 8.30
C PHE A 103 -10.90 7.83 8.59
N VAL A 104 -11.23 6.60 9.02
CA VAL A 104 -10.24 5.54 9.26
C VAL A 104 -9.49 5.22 7.97
N MET A 105 -10.18 5.09 6.84
CA MET A 105 -9.52 4.80 5.55
C MET A 105 -8.60 5.91 5.13
N LEU A 106 -9.06 7.16 5.15
CA LEU A 106 -8.22 8.31 4.85
C LEU A 106 -7.01 8.36 5.78
N SER A 107 -7.19 8.06 7.07
CA SER A 107 -6.08 8.02 8.02
C SER A 107 -5.04 6.95 7.67
N VAL A 108 -5.46 5.76 7.21
CA VAL A 108 -4.57 4.69 6.76
C VAL A 108 -3.78 5.13 5.52
N TYR A 109 -4.44 5.74 4.54
CA TYR A 109 -3.77 6.29 3.35
C TYR A 109 -2.75 7.36 3.74
N VAL A 110 -3.15 8.34 4.56
CA VAL A 110 -2.27 9.44 5.00
C VAL A 110 -1.09 8.93 5.82
N PHE A 111 -1.33 8.03 6.78
CA PHE A 111 -0.28 7.44 7.61
C PHE A 111 0.76 6.70 6.76
N MET A 112 0.30 5.89 5.80
CA MET A 112 1.20 5.15 4.92
C MET A 112 2.00 6.07 4.01
N VAL A 113 1.37 7.08 3.41
CA VAL A 113 2.07 8.08 2.58
C VAL A 113 3.08 8.84 3.44
N ALA A 114 2.70 9.29 4.63
CA ALA A 114 3.59 10.01 5.54
C ALA A 114 4.82 9.18 5.94
N SER A 115 4.65 7.88 6.19
CA SER A 115 5.77 6.99 6.53
C SER A 115 6.79 6.81 5.40
N ASN A 116 6.41 7.10 4.14
CA ASN A 116 7.28 6.96 2.97
C ASN A 116 7.90 8.30 2.52
N ILE A 117 7.49 9.43 3.09
CA ILE A 117 8.09 10.75 2.83
C ILE A 117 9.61 10.77 3.05
N PRO A 118 10.17 10.17 4.13
CA PRO A 118 11.61 10.17 4.36
C PRO A 118 12.40 9.52 3.22
N THR A 119 11.88 8.40 2.70
CA THR A 119 12.48 7.67 1.58
C THR A 119 12.48 8.51 0.30
N TRP A 120 11.43 9.31 0.05
CA TRP A 120 11.39 10.23 -1.09
C TRP A 120 12.29 11.46 -0.92
N LEU A 121 12.49 11.94 0.30
CA LEU A 121 13.34 13.11 0.58
C LEU A 121 14.82 12.79 0.46
N VAL A 122 15.21 11.57 0.82
CA VAL A 122 16.61 11.13 0.83
C VAL A 122 17.06 10.59 -0.52
N ASN A 123 16.18 9.88 -1.23
CA ASN A 123 16.46 9.39 -2.57
C ASN A 123 16.13 10.47 -3.59
N ARG A 124 17.10 11.35 -3.88
CA ARG A 124 16.94 12.38 -4.90
C ARG A 124 17.44 11.89 -6.25
N ILE A 125 16.68 12.23 -7.28
CA ILE A 125 17.09 12.10 -8.66
C ILE A 125 17.99 13.31 -8.95
N GLY A 126 19.28 13.06 -9.21
CA GLY A 126 20.26 14.11 -9.46
C GLY A 126 21.30 13.69 -10.49
N GLN A 127 22.10 14.65 -10.96
CA GLN A 127 23.12 14.37 -11.96
C GLN A 127 24.30 13.60 -11.34
N ARG A 128 24.62 12.44 -11.89
CA ARG A 128 25.80 11.64 -11.53
C ARG A 128 26.61 11.39 -12.80
N LEU A 129 27.93 11.48 -12.72
CA LEU A 129 28.79 11.09 -13.83
C LEU A 129 28.78 9.57 -13.95
N ASN A 130 28.26 9.04 -15.06
CA ASN A 130 28.32 7.61 -15.32
C ASN A 130 29.73 7.27 -15.81
N GLN A 131 30.53 6.64 -14.94
CA GLN A 131 31.92 6.28 -15.22
C GLN A 131 32.09 5.32 -16.40
N ARG A 132 31.05 4.59 -16.82
CA ARG A 132 31.12 3.67 -17.97
C ARG A 132 30.93 4.37 -19.32
N LEU A 133 30.13 5.43 -19.35
CA LEU A 133 29.78 6.14 -20.60
C LEU A 133 30.42 7.54 -20.69
N ASN A 134 31.10 7.98 -19.62
CA ASN A 134 31.72 9.30 -19.49
C ASN A 134 30.78 10.47 -19.79
N VAL A 135 29.49 10.28 -19.49
CA VAL A 135 28.43 11.28 -19.64
C VAL A 135 27.76 11.51 -18.30
N THR A 136 27.34 12.74 -18.03
CA THR A 136 26.50 13.08 -16.88
C THR A 136 25.10 12.53 -17.12
N THR A 137 24.78 11.42 -16.47
CA THR A 137 23.44 10.84 -16.46
C THR A 137 22.69 11.33 -15.23
N VAL A 138 21.36 11.28 -15.28
CA VAL A 138 20.52 11.55 -14.11
C VAL A 138 20.32 10.22 -13.39
N GLY A 139 20.73 10.10 -12.13
CA GLY A 139 20.67 8.85 -11.35
C GLY A 139 20.30 9.11 -9.89
N LEU A 140 20.27 8.04 -9.07
CA LEU A 140 20.07 8.20 -7.63
C LEU A 140 21.31 8.84 -6.98
N ILE A 141 21.07 9.96 -6.30
CA ILE A 141 22.01 10.52 -5.34
C ILE A 141 21.43 10.20 -3.96
N SER A 142 22.06 9.24 -3.28
CA SER A 142 21.70 8.86 -1.92
C SER A 142 22.47 9.75 -0.94
N SER A 143 21.75 10.39 -0.02
CA SER A 143 22.36 11.15 1.09
C SER A 143 23.18 10.21 1.99
N PRO A 144 24.23 10.66 2.69
CA PRO A 144 24.99 9.83 3.64
C PRO A 144 24.11 9.18 4.73
N ASN A 145 22.92 9.71 5.01
CA ASN A 145 21.96 9.15 5.97
C ASN A 145 20.86 8.26 5.32
N ALA A 146 20.97 7.94 4.03
CA ALA A 146 19.96 7.18 3.29
C ALA A 146 19.72 5.79 3.83
N GLU A 147 20.80 5.07 4.14
CA GLU A 147 20.71 3.71 4.63
C GLU A 147 19.97 3.63 5.98
N VAL A 148 20.22 4.59 6.88
CA VAL A 148 19.55 4.65 8.18
C VAL A 148 18.07 4.96 8.00
N LEU A 149 17.72 5.95 7.17
CA LEU A 149 16.32 6.33 6.94
C LEU A 149 15.54 5.24 6.20
N ASP A 150 16.14 4.59 5.21
CA ASP A 150 15.50 3.48 4.48
C ASP A 150 15.31 2.26 5.38
N ASN A 151 16.28 1.93 6.23
CA ASN A 151 16.13 0.85 7.22
C ASN A 151 15.00 1.15 8.21
N VAL A 152 14.83 2.41 8.65
CA VAL A 152 13.71 2.80 9.51
C VAL A 152 12.37 2.65 8.78
N THR A 153 12.24 3.17 7.56
CA THR A 153 11.01 3.03 6.75
C THR A 153 10.66 1.57 6.49
N ILE A 154 11.65 0.73 6.17
CA ILE A 154 11.47 -0.71 5.96
C ILE A 154 11.01 -1.38 7.25
N THR A 155 11.64 -1.06 8.39
CA THR A 155 11.28 -1.66 9.69
C THR A 155 9.85 -1.31 10.09
N ILE A 156 9.44 -0.04 9.94
CA ILE A 156 8.05 0.38 10.18
C ILE A 156 7.10 -0.35 9.24
N SER A 157 7.43 -0.44 7.95
CA SER A 157 6.58 -1.10 6.96
C SER A 157 6.41 -2.60 7.22
N VAL A 158 7.48 -3.29 7.64
CA VAL A 158 7.45 -4.72 7.96
C VAL A 158 6.64 -4.97 9.22
N THR A 159 6.87 -4.20 10.28
CA THR A 159 6.13 -4.34 11.54
C THR A 159 4.63 -4.16 11.32
N VAL A 160 4.22 -3.12 10.59
CA VAL A 160 2.81 -2.86 10.26
C VAL A 160 2.21 -3.98 9.41
N GLN A 161 2.96 -4.58 8.48
CA GLN A 161 2.47 -5.72 7.72
C GLN A 161 2.25 -6.95 8.60
N MET A 162 3.22 -7.26 9.47
CA MET A 162 3.13 -8.43 10.35
C MET A 162 1.95 -8.30 11.33
N THR A 163 1.72 -7.09 11.86
CA THR A 163 0.54 -6.83 12.70
C THR A 163 -0.76 -6.97 11.90
N SER A 164 -0.81 -6.47 10.67
CA SER A 164 -1.99 -6.60 9.80
C SER A 164 -2.33 -8.05 9.52
N PHE A 165 -1.31 -8.86 9.19
CA PHE A 165 -1.48 -10.29 8.94
C PHE A 165 -1.99 -11.03 10.18
N ALA A 166 -1.43 -10.75 11.36
CA ALA A 166 -1.89 -11.32 12.61
C ALA A 166 -3.36 -10.95 12.90
N ILE A 167 -3.74 -9.68 12.70
CA ILE A 167 -5.12 -9.21 12.90
C ILE A 167 -6.09 -9.93 11.94
N VAL A 168 -5.75 -10.06 10.66
CA VAL A 168 -6.57 -10.80 9.68
C VAL A 168 -6.72 -12.26 10.09
N ALA A 169 -5.63 -12.94 10.46
CA ALA A 169 -5.67 -14.33 10.88
C ALA A 169 -6.56 -14.54 12.11
N VAL A 170 -6.39 -13.70 13.14
CA VAL A 170 -7.19 -13.77 14.38
C VAL A 170 -8.66 -13.45 14.11
N SER A 171 -8.96 -12.37 13.39
CA SER A 171 -10.35 -11.98 13.08
C SER A 171 -11.07 -13.05 12.25
N THR A 172 -10.38 -13.67 11.30
CA THR A 172 -10.94 -14.76 10.48
C THR A 172 -11.20 -16.01 11.33
N ALA A 173 -10.24 -16.42 12.16
CA ALA A 173 -10.41 -17.56 13.05
C ALA A 173 -11.56 -17.34 14.04
N CYS A 174 -11.63 -16.16 14.65
CA CYS A 174 -12.71 -15.79 15.56
C CYS A 174 -14.06 -15.75 14.84
N MET A 175 -14.14 -15.21 13.61
CA MET A 175 -15.36 -15.20 12.81
C MET A 175 -15.87 -16.61 12.53
N ILE A 176 -14.98 -17.53 12.12
CA ILE A 176 -15.33 -18.94 11.87
C ILE A 176 -15.90 -19.59 13.15
N ASN A 177 -15.25 -19.36 14.29
CA ASN A 177 -15.70 -19.91 15.57
C ASN A 177 -17.06 -19.34 16.00
N SER A 178 -17.29 -18.04 15.79
CA SER A 178 -18.57 -17.41 16.11
C SER A 178 -19.70 -17.92 15.23
N LEU A 179 -19.44 -18.14 13.93
CA LEU A 179 -20.44 -18.72 13.02
C LEU A 179 -20.76 -20.17 13.39
N ARG A 180 -19.76 -20.97 13.82
CA ARG A 180 -19.99 -22.34 14.31
C ARG A 180 -20.93 -22.37 15.52
N LYS A 181 -20.70 -21.50 16.50
CA LYS A 181 -21.54 -21.41 17.72
C LYS A 181 -22.99 -21.02 17.45
N VAL A 182 -23.27 -20.34 16.34
CA VAL A 182 -24.64 -19.94 15.94
C VAL A 182 -25.36 -21.07 15.18
N ALA A 183 -24.61 -22.02 14.61
CA ALA A 183 -25.16 -23.15 13.86
C ALA A 183 -25.49 -24.38 14.73
N GLU A 184 -24.99 -24.42 15.97
CA GLU A 184 -25.32 -25.40 17.01
C GLU A 184 -26.53 -24.94 17.84
#